data_AF-A0A160M9Y9-F1
#
_entry.id   AF-A0A160M9Y9-F1
#
_cell.length_a   1.000
_cell.length_b   1.000
_cell.length_c   1.000
_cell.angle_alpha   90.00
_cell.angle_beta   90.00
_cell.angle_gamma   90.00
#
_symmetry.space_group_name_H-M   'P 1'
#
loop_
_entity.id
_entity.type
_entity.pdbx_description
1 polymer ?
#
loop_
_entity_poly.entity_id
_entity_poly.type
_entity_poly.pdbx_seq_one_letter_code
_entity_poly.pdbx_strand_id
1 'polypeptide(L)' 'MKLITKFKDGATVTLDGWNVDSSHKGDLLQYIKDSKKKNVPILVTDDKGEQYERTWDDVYSIEIILD' A
#
# COMPACT_ATOMS: atom_id res chain seq x y z
N MET A 1 2.80 8.56 10.19
CA MET A 1 3.09 8.13 8.81
C MET A 1 1.83 7.65 8.11
N LYS A 2 1.64 8.00 6.84
CA LYS A 2 0.56 7.52 5.96
C LYS A 2 1.14 6.89 4.70
N LEU A 3 0.54 5.78 4.25
CA LEU A 3 0.87 5.16 2.96
C LEU A 3 -0.31 5.36 2.01
N ILE A 4 -0.08 6.07 0.92
CA ILE A 4 -1.08 6.29 -0.13
C ILE A 4 -0.72 5.41 -1.32
N THR A 5 -1.62 4.50 -1.67
CA THR A 5 -1.48 3.60 -2.81
C THR A 5 -2.43 4.04 -3.92
N LYS A 6 -1.90 4.32 -5.10
CA LYS A 6 -2.68 4.69 -6.28
C LYS A 6 -2.68 3.56 -7.29
N PHE A 7 -3.87 3.17 -7.71
CA PHE A 7 -4.10 2.08 -8.64
C PHE A 7 -4.25 2.58 -10.08
N LYS A 8 -4.02 1.70 -11.05
CA LYS A 8 -4.10 1.98 -12.49
C LYS A 8 -5.51 2.37 -12.96
N ASP A 9 -6.54 1.94 -12.24
CA ASP A 9 -7.95 2.29 -12.48
C ASP A 9 -8.34 3.67 -11.92
N GLY A 10 -7.41 4.35 -11.24
CA GLY A 10 -7.63 5.65 -10.60
C GLY A 10 -8.06 5.56 -9.13
N ALA A 11 -8.28 4.36 -8.58
CA ALA A 11 -8.57 4.21 -7.16
C ALA A 11 -7.38 4.65 -6.31
N THR A 12 -7.67 5.29 -5.17
CA THR A 12 -6.66 5.73 -4.21
C THR A 12 -7.03 5.21 -2.83
N VAL A 13 -6.08 4.55 -2.17
CA VAL A 13 -6.26 3.98 -0.84
C VAL A 13 -5.26 4.61 0.11
N THR A 14 -5.75 5.10 1.23
CA THR A 14 -4.92 5.68 2.29
C THR A 14 -4.90 4.74 3.49
N LEU A 15 -3.71 4.24 3.82
CA LEU A 15 -3.49 3.46 5.02
C LEU A 15 -2.94 4.40 6.10
N ASP A 16 -3.84 4.83 6.99
CA ASP A 16 -3.50 5.59 8.20
C ASP A 16 -3.00 4.63 9.31
N GLY A 17 -1.99 5.06 10.07
CA GLY A 17 -1.50 4.29 11.23
C GLY A 17 -0.51 3.16 10.90
N TRP A 18 0.07 3.16 9.71
CA TRP A 18 1.15 2.22 9.38
C TRP A 18 2.41 2.57 10.21
N ASN A 19 2.65 1.79 11.26
CA ASN A 19 3.75 1.99 12.19
C ASN A 19 4.97 1.17 11.73
N VAL A 20 5.68 1.71 10.74
CA VAL A 20 7.01 1.20 10.40
C VAL A 20 7.94 2.07 11.21
N ASP A 21 8.53 1.49 12.24
CA ASP A 21 9.58 2.18 12.98
C ASP A 21 10.59 2.72 11.95
N SER A 22 11.05 3.95 12.14
CA SER A 22 11.83 4.69 11.13
C SER A 22 13.14 3.98 10.75
N SER A 23 13.63 3.11 11.62
CA SER A 23 14.73 2.14 11.47
C SER A 23 14.40 0.97 10.53
N HIS A 24 13.12 0.65 10.34
CA HIS A 24 12.58 -0.47 9.57
C HIS A 24 11.89 -0.03 8.27
N LYS A 25 12.10 1.21 7.78
CA LYS A 25 11.61 1.64 6.44
C LYS A 25 12.03 0.68 5.32
N GLY A 26 13.17 0.00 5.49
CA GLY A 26 13.60 -1.09 4.63
C GLY A 26 12.60 -2.25 4.55
N ASP A 27 11.96 -2.59 5.67
CA ASP A 27 11.04 -3.72 5.78
C ASP A 27 9.70 -3.45 5.09
N LEU A 28 9.21 -2.21 5.05
CA LEU A 28 8.01 -1.86 4.28
C LEU A 28 8.27 -2.02 2.79
N LEU A 29 9.34 -1.41 2.29
CA LEU A 29 9.68 -1.49 0.88
C LEU A 29 10.03 -2.94 0.49
N GLN A 30 10.68 -3.68 1.38
CA GLN A 30 10.99 -5.09 1.17
C GLN A 30 9.72 -5.95 1.19
N TYR A 31 8.79 -5.72 2.12
CA TYR A 31 7.49 -6.37 2.17
C TYR A 31 6.69 -6.13 0.90
N ILE A 32 6.61 -4.88 0.40
CA ILE A 32 5.95 -4.57 -0.86
C ILE A 32 6.62 -5.32 -2.02
N LYS A 33 7.96 -5.28 -2.10
CA LYS A 33 8.72 -5.97 -3.16
C LYS A 33 8.49 -7.48 -3.13
N ASP A 34 8.53 -8.10 -1.96
CA ASP A 34 8.35 -9.53 -1.79
C ASP A 34 6.90 -9.95 -2.05
N SER A 35 5.94 -9.16 -1.60
CA SER A 35 4.51 -9.39 -1.85
C SER A 35 4.18 -9.25 -3.33
N LYS A 36 4.78 -8.26 -4.02
CA LYS A 36 4.69 -8.12 -5.47
C LYS A 36 5.31 -9.32 -6.19
N LYS A 37 6.52 -9.72 -5.81
CA LYS A 37 7.22 -10.88 -6.40
C LYS A 37 6.42 -12.18 -6.25
N LYS A 38 5.72 -12.35 -5.12
CA LYS A 38 4.88 -13.52 -4.84
C LYS A 38 3.44 -13.39 -5.35
N ASN A 39 3.10 -12.26 -6.00
CA ASN A 39 1.75 -11.92 -6.43
C ASN A 39 0.70 -12.12 -5.32
N VAL A 40 1.05 -11.72 -4.10
CA VAL A 40 0.15 -11.84 -2.95
C VAL A 40 -0.93 -10.75 -3.07
N PRO A 41 -2.22 -11.12 -3.03
CA PRO A 41 -3.30 -10.14 -3.01
C PRO A 41 -3.24 -9.28 -1.75
N ILE A 42 -3.58 -8.00 -1.91
CA ILE A 42 -3.74 -7.04 -0.82
C ILE A 42 -5.21 -6.69 -0.68
N LEU A 43 -5.67 -6.63 0.57
CA LEU A 43 -6.98 -6.09 0.90
C LEU A 43 -6.86 -4.58 1.00
N VAL A 44 -7.69 -3.88 0.26
CA VAL A 44 -7.74 -2.42 0.26
C VAL A 44 -9.14 -1.93 0.59
N THR A 45 -9.21 -0.89 1.40
CA THR A 45 -10.44 -0.19 1.74
C THR A 45 -10.42 1.17 1.07
N ASP A 46 -11.44 1.50 0.29
CA ASP A 46 -11.56 2.81 -0.33
C ASP A 46 -12.06 3.89 0.66
N ASP A 47 -12.24 5.11 0.17
CA ASP A 47 -12.74 6.26 0.93
C ASP A 47 -14.21 6.12 1.38
N LYS A 48 -14.96 5.18 0.79
CA LYS A 48 -16.34 4.85 1.14
C LYS A 48 -16.43 3.70 2.14
N GLY A 49 -15.30 3.10 2.51
CA GLY A 49 -15.25 1.95 3.42
C GLY A 49 -15.50 0.62 2.72
N GLU A 50 -15.55 0.58 1.39
CA GLU A 50 -15.72 -0.65 0.62
C GLU A 50 -14.37 -1.37 0.50
N GLN A 51 -14.40 -2.68 0.76
CA GLN A 51 -13.20 -3.52 0.72
C GLN A 51 -13.09 -4.27 -0.59
N TYR A 52 -11.88 -4.27 -1.15
CA TYR A 52 -11.57 -4.95 -2.39
C TYR A 52 -10.25 -5.70 -2.27
N GLU A 53 -10.18 -6.85 -2.94
CA GLU A 53 -8.91 -7.54 -3.17
C GLU A 53 -8.27 -6.97 -4.44
N ARG A 54 -6.98 -6.62 -4.34
CA ARG A 54 -6.16 -6.10 -5.45
C ARG A 54 -4.78 -6.76 -5.43
N THR A 55 -4.04 -6.62 -6.52
CA THR A 55 -2.65 -7.06 -6.58
C THR A 55 -1.70 -5.87 -6.62
N TRP A 56 -0.43 -6.09 -6.29
CA TRP A 56 0.62 -5.08 -6.46
C TRP A 56 0.90 -4.74 -7.94
N ASP A 57 0.38 -5.55 -8.87
CA ASP A 57 0.44 -5.24 -10.31
C ASP A 57 -0.61 -4.20 -10.72
N ASP A 58 -1.67 -4.02 -9.93
CA ASP A 58 -2.67 -2.98 -10.12
C ASP A 58 -2.20 -1.61 -9.60
N VAL A 59 -1.13 -1.60 -8.80
CA VAL A 59 -0.55 -0.38 -8.22
C VAL A 59 0.33 0.33 -9.25
N TYR A 60 0.03 1.60 -9.49
CA TYR A 60 0.83 2.48 -10.34
C TYR A 60 1.84 3.29 -9.53
N SER A 61 1.47 3.80 -8.35
CA SER A 61 2.37 4.57 -7.50
C SER A 61 2.06 4.41 -6.03
N ILE A 62 3.09 4.62 -5.20
CA ILE A 62 3.01 4.59 -3.74
C ILE A 62 3.64 5.88 -3.23
N GLU A 63 2.94 6.59 -2.35
CA GLU A 63 3.40 7.81 -1.68
C GLU A 63 3.45 7.57 -0.17
N ILE A 64 4.55 7.97 0.46
CA ILE A 64 4.75 7.84 1.91
C ILE A 64 4.78 9.24 2.51
N ILE A 65 3.83 9.55 3.38
CA ILE A 65 3.78 10.81 4.11
C ILE A 65 4.33 10.60 5.51
N LEU A 66 5.41 11.30 5.83
CA LEU A 66 6.08 11.31 7.12
C LEU A 66 5.69 12.61 7.85
N ASP A 67 4.59 12.58 8.58
CA ASP A 67 4.37 13.54 9.68
C ASP A 67 5.22 13.12 10.89
#